data_AF-A0A967HWV0-F1
#
_entry.id   AF-A0A967HWV0-F1
#
_cell.length_a   1.000
_cell.length_b   1.000
_cell.length_c   1.000
_cell.angle_alpha   90.00
_cell.angle_beta   90.00
_cell.angle_gamma   90.00
#
_symmetry.space_group_name_H-M   'P 1'
#
loop_
_entity.id
_entity.type
_entity.pdbx_description
1 polymer ?
#
loop_
_entity_poly.entity_id
_entity_poly.type
_entity_poly.pdbx_seq_one_letter_code
_entity_poly.pdbx_strand_id
1 'polypeptide(L)'
;MTDGLLERYQEIVGEDVINNLRQLAEPLRGTKVVHVNSTREGGGVAEILHRMIPLKQELGLEPSWEVIVGDGDFYQCTKYMHNTLQGNRFEIPQPLL
;
A
#
# COMPACT_ATOMS: atom_id res chain seq x y z
N MET A 1 -22.16 -13.46 13.83
CA MET A 1 -21.06 -13.67 12.86
C MET A 1 -20.53 -12.30 12.57
N THR A 2 -19.25 -12.03 12.79
CA THR A 2 -18.66 -10.75 12.42
C THR A 2 -18.72 -10.63 10.91
N ASP A 3 -19.47 -9.67 10.38
CA ASP A 3 -19.44 -9.38 8.94
C ASP A 3 -18.00 -9.06 8.55
N GLY A 4 -17.49 -9.75 7.53
CA GLY A 4 -16.16 -9.50 6.99
C GLY A 4 -16.09 -8.12 6.34
N LEU A 5 -14.88 -7.65 6.08
CA LEU A 5 -14.66 -6.33 5.52
C LEU A 5 -15.24 -6.25 4.09
N LEU A 6 -15.15 -7.31 3.29
CA LEU A 6 -15.72 -7.35 1.94
C LEU A 6 -17.25 -7.27 1.97
N GLU A 7 -17.92 -7.95 2.92
CA GLU A 7 -19.38 -7.86 3.06
C GLU A 7 -19.83 -6.43 3.34
N ARG A 8 -19.08 -5.68 4.16
CA ARG A 8 -19.37 -4.25 4.41
C ARG A 8 -19.23 -3.39 3.16
N TYR A 9 -18.28 -3.72 2.27
CA TYR A 9 -18.15 -3.02 0.99
C TYR A 9 -19.21 -3.48 -0.03
N GLN A 10 -19.74 -4.70 0.09
CA GLN A 10 -20.82 -5.21 -0.76
C GLN A 10 -22.05 -4.31 -0.74
N GLU A 11 -22.38 -3.74 0.43
CA GLU A 11 -23.50 -2.79 0.57
C GLU A 11 -23.34 -1.52 -0.30
N ILE A 12 -22.10 -1.20 -0.69
CA ILE A 12 -21.76 0.00 -1.47
C ILE A 12 -21.60 -0.33 -2.95
N VAL A 13 -20.86 -1.39 -3.27
CA VAL A 13 -20.47 -1.72 -4.66
C VAL A 13 -21.32 -2.82 -5.30
N GLY A 14 -22.17 -3.50 -4.52
CA GLY A 14 -22.98 -4.62 -4.96
C GLY A 14 -22.25 -5.97 -4.93
N GLU A 15 -23.04 -7.04 -4.94
CA GLU A 15 -22.56 -8.42 -4.86
C GLU A 15 -21.68 -8.82 -6.05
N ASP A 16 -22.04 -8.41 -7.27
CA ASP A 16 -21.32 -8.78 -8.49
C ASP A 16 -19.85 -8.33 -8.46
N VAL A 17 -19.57 -7.15 -7.90
CA VAL A 17 -18.20 -6.63 -7.77
C VAL A 17 -17.38 -7.46 -6.79
N ILE A 18 -17.97 -7.81 -5.63
CA ILE A 18 -17.30 -8.66 -4.64
C ILE A 18 -17.06 -10.07 -5.20
N ASN A 19 -18.02 -10.63 -5.91
CA ASN A 19 -17.89 -11.93 -6.56
C ASN A 19 -16.82 -11.91 -7.67
N ASN A 20 -16.70 -10.82 -8.43
CA ASN A 20 -15.63 -10.66 -9.41
C ASN A 20 -14.25 -10.58 -8.73
N LEU A 21 -14.11 -9.81 -7.65
CA LEU A 21 -12.87 -9.75 -6.88
C LEU A 21 -12.45 -11.13 -6.34
N ARG A 22 -13.40 -11.90 -5.80
CA ARG A 22 -13.15 -13.28 -5.34
C ARG A 22 -12.68 -14.18 -6.47
N GLN A 23 -13.31 -14.11 -7.65
CA GLN A 23 -12.88 -14.89 -8.83
C GLN A 23 -11.46 -14.54 -9.28
N LEU A 24 -11.09 -13.26 -9.28
CA LEU A 24 -9.75 -12.81 -9.63
C LEU A 24 -8.69 -13.20 -8.58
N ALA A 25 -9.08 -13.24 -7.31
CA ALA A 25 -8.19 -13.60 -6.21
C ALA A 25 -7.96 -15.11 -6.09
N GLU A 26 -8.90 -15.95 -6.54
CA GLU A 26 -8.81 -17.41 -6.43
C GLU A 26 -7.49 -18.01 -6.95
N PRO A 27 -7.01 -17.71 -8.17
CA PRO A 27 -5.72 -18.24 -8.65
C PRO A 27 -4.51 -17.71 -7.87
N LEU A 28 -4.69 -16.66 -7.06
CA LEU A 28 -3.64 -16.03 -6.24
C LEU A 28 -3.72 -16.43 -4.76
N ARG A 29 -4.63 -17.32 -4.38
CA ARG A 29 -4.79 -17.78 -3.00
C ARG A 29 -3.46 -18.34 -2.45
N GLY A 30 -3.08 -17.89 -1.25
CA GLY A 30 -1.80 -18.23 -0.62
C GLY A 30 -0.57 -17.50 -1.18
N THR A 31 -0.73 -16.61 -2.16
CA THR A 31 0.38 -15.84 -2.72
C THR A 31 0.89 -14.82 -1.70
N LYS A 32 2.21 -14.79 -1.52
CA LYS A 32 2.89 -13.81 -0.67
C LYS A 32 3.10 -12.50 -1.42
N VAL A 33 2.57 -11.40 -0.88
CA VAL A 33 2.67 -10.07 -1.49
C VAL A 33 3.28 -9.09 -0.51
N VAL A 34 4.51 -8.64 -0.77
CA VAL A 34 5.19 -7.67 0.09
C VAL A 34 4.94 -6.26 -0.42
N HIS A 35 4.37 -5.41 0.43
CA HIS A 35 4.31 -3.97 0.23
C HIS A 35 5.50 -3.32 0.94
N VAL A 36 6.26 -2.48 0.22
CA VAL A 36 7.39 -1.74 0.78
C VAL A 36 7.19 -0.24 0.53
N ASN A 37 7.28 0.57 1.58
CA ASN A 37 7.25 2.03 1.47
C ASN A 37 8.13 2.68 2.56
N SER A 38 8.03 4.01 2.71
CA SER A 38 8.86 4.79 3.64
C SER A 38 8.19 5.14 4.97
N THR A 39 6.92 4.79 5.19
CA THR A 39 6.23 5.08 6.46
C THR A 39 4.96 4.25 6.65
N ARG A 40 4.65 3.87 7.90
CA ARG A 40 3.36 3.30 8.33
C ARG A 40 2.33 4.36 8.74
N GLU A 41 2.76 5.60 8.91
CA GLU A 41 1.96 6.71 9.42
C GLU A 41 2.15 7.97 8.57
N GLY A 42 1.04 8.66 8.32
CA GLY A 42 1.05 9.89 7.52
C GLY A 42 1.15 9.65 6.02
N GLY A 43 0.44 10.48 5.26
CA GLY A 43 0.39 10.40 3.80
C GLY A 43 -0.59 9.35 3.25
N GLY A 44 -1.04 9.57 2.02
CA GLY A 44 -2.10 8.76 1.41
C GLY A 44 -1.73 7.28 1.17
N VAL A 45 -0.45 6.97 0.95
CA VAL A 45 -0.01 5.57 0.74
C VAL A 45 -0.20 4.73 2.00
N ALA A 46 0.19 5.26 3.17
CA ALA A 46 0.01 4.56 4.44
C ALA A 46 -1.49 4.36 4.73
N GLU A 47 -2.31 5.39 4.51
CA GLU A 47 -3.76 5.32 4.68
C GLU A 47 -4.41 4.23 3.79
N ILE A 48 -3.99 4.14 2.52
CA ILE A 48 -4.46 3.10 1.61
C ILE A 48 -4.04 1.71 2.10
N LEU A 49 -2.79 1.51 2.51
CA LEU A 49 -2.29 0.20 2.91
C LEU A 49 -2.96 -0.31 4.20
N HIS A 50 -3.31 0.59 5.13
CA HIS A 50 -4.13 0.24 6.31
C HIS A 50 -5.48 -0.38 5.97
N ARG A 51 -6.05 -0.07 4.79
CA ARG A 51 -7.31 -0.68 4.30
C ARG A 51 -7.07 -1.84 3.34
N MET A 52 -6.09 -1.72 2.46
CA MET A 52 -5.83 -2.68 1.41
C MET A 52 -5.29 -4.01 1.93
N ILE A 53 -4.48 -3.99 2.98
CA ILE A 53 -3.88 -5.22 3.53
C ILE A 53 -4.96 -6.15 4.10
N PRO A 54 -5.87 -5.70 5.00
CA PRO A 54 -6.98 -6.56 5.46
C PRO A 54 -7.86 -7.09 4.33
N LEU A 55 -8.16 -6.27 3.31
CA LEU A 55 -8.95 -6.71 2.15
C LEU A 55 -8.26 -7.84 1.37
N LYS A 56 -6.94 -7.75 1.18
CA LYS A 56 -6.16 -8.82 0.53
C LYS A 56 -6.10 -10.09 1.36
N GLN A 57 -5.98 -9.98 2.68
CA GLN A 57 -6.03 -11.13 3.59
C GLN A 57 -7.38 -11.85 3.50
N GLU A 58 -8.48 -11.09 3.47
CA GLU A 58 -9.82 -11.65 3.34
C GLU A 58 -10.06 -12.34 1.98
N LEU A 59 -9.42 -11.84 0.92
CA LEU A 59 -9.38 -12.49 -0.39
C LEU A 59 -8.47 -13.74 -0.44
N GLY A 60 -7.83 -14.12 0.66
CA GLY A 60 -7.02 -15.33 0.78
C GLY A 60 -5.56 -15.18 0.33
N LEU A 61 -5.06 -13.96 0.18
CA LEU A 61 -3.63 -13.69 -0.06
C LEU A 61 -2.86 -13.61 1.26
N GLU A 62 -1.53 -13.69 1.19
CA GLU A 62 -0.62 -13.50 2.32
C GLU A 62 0.15 -12.17 2.18
N PRO A 63 -0.49 -11.00 2.35
CA PRO A 63 0.20 -9.72 2.27
C PRO A 63 1.04 -9.43 3.51
N SER A 64 2.21 -8.82 3.31
CA SER A 64 3.00 -8.19 4.37
C SER A 64 3.33 -6.73 4.02
N TRP A 65 3.71 -5.95 5.04
CA TRP A 65 4.04 -4.54 4.86
C TRP A 65 5.29 -4.16 5.64
N GLU A 66 6.34 -3.90 4.88
CA GLU A 66 7.63 -3.47 5.37
C GLU A 66 7.85 -1.98 5.14
N VAL A 67 8.55 -1.34 6.08
CA VAL A 67 8.89 0.08 6.02
C VAL A 67 10.40 0.21 5.97
N ILE A 68 10.89 0.98 5.00
CA ILE A 68 12.29 1.37 4.93
C ILE A 68 12.56 2.36 6.06
N VAL A 69 13.60 2.09 6.85
CA VAL A 69 14.05 2.95 7.95
C VAL A 69 15.38 3.58 7.56
N GLY A 70 15.44 4.90 7.61
CA GLY A 70 16.67 5.68 7.48
C GLY A 70 16.74 6.81 8.48
N ASP A 71 17.83 7.56 8.45
CA ASP A 71 18.00 8.79 9.21
C ASP A 71 17.41 10.01 8.48
N GLY A 72 17.59 11.21 9.05
CA GLY A 72 17.07 12.45 8.47
C GLY A 72 17.61 12.71 7.05
N ASP A 73 18.89 12.44 6.84
CA ASP A 73 19.57 12.67 5.56
C ASP A 73 19.01 11.74 4.47
N PHE A 74 18.76 10.47 4.81
CA PHE A 74 18.08 9.52 3.91
C PHE A 74 16.70 10.03 3.46
N TYR A 75 15.85 10.45 4.40
CA TYR A 75 14.51 10.94 4.05
C TYR A 75 14.56 12.27 3.29
N GLN A 76 15.53 13.14 3.59
CA GLN A 76 15.71 14.39 2.86
C GLN A 76 16.14 14.13 1.42
N CYS A 77 17.12 13.25 1.22
CA CYS A 77 17.62 12.86 -0.10
C CYS A 77 16.50 12.28 -0.98
N THR A 78 15.81 11.26 -0.47
CA THR A 78 14.71 10.59 -1.19
C THR A 78 13.55 11.54 -1.50
N LYS A 79 13.26 12.50 -0.61
CA LYS A 79 12.24 13.52 -0.85
C LYS A 79 12.63 14.49 -1.97
N TYR A 80 13.90 14.91 -2.05
CA TYR A 80 14.37 15.71 -3.17
C TYR A 80 14.29 14.95 -4.50
N MET A 81 14.71 13.68 -4.51
CA MET A 81 14.59 12.83 -5.70
C MET A 81 13.13 12.71 -6.15
N HIS A 82 12.23 12.32 -5.24
CA HIS A 82 10.79 12.18 -5.52
C HIS A 82 10.19 13.47 -6.08
N ASN A 83 10.43 14.61 -5.43
CA ASN A 83 9.86 15.88 -5.85
C ASN A 83 10.43 16.35 -7.20
N THR A 84 11.70 16.05 -7.47
CA THR A 84 12.34 16.39 -8.74
C THR A 84 11.78 15.56 -9.89
N LEU A 85 11.55 14.27 -9.66
CA LEU A 85 10.86 13.39 -10.61
C LEU A 85 9.41 13.83 -10.87
N GLN A 86 8.76 14.51 -9.92
CA GLN A 86 7.45 15.12 -10.09
C GLN A 86 7.47 16.51 -10.76
N GLY A 87 8.63 16.96 -11.26
CA GLY A 87 8.76 18.19 -12.03
C GLY A 87 9.16 19.42 -11.23
N ASN A 88 9.36 19.31 -9.91
CA ASN A 88 10.03 20.38 -9.17
C ASN A 88 11.52 20.43 -9.54
N ARG A 89 12.16 21.58 -9.40
CA ARG A 89 13.61 21.70 -9.63
C ARG A 89 14.33 21.88 -8.30
N PHE A 90 14.82 20.77 -7.77
CA PHE A 90 15.72 20.77 -6.61
C PHE A 90 17.07 20.19 -7.02
N GLU A 91 18.15 20.82 -6.58
CA GLU A 91 19.47 20.20 -6.61
C GLU A 91 19.63 19.36 -5.34
N ILE A 92 20.12 18.13 -5.48
CA ILE A 92 20.43 17.27 -4.34
C ILE A 92 21.86 17.60 -3.89
N PRO A 93 22.07 18.12 -2.66
CA PRO A 93 23.41 18.46 -2.18
C PRO A 93 24.33 17.24 -2.15
N GLN A 94 25.61 17.44 -2.46
CA GLN A 94 26.62 16.37 -2.47
C GLN A 94 26.72 15.56 -1.16
N PRO A 95 26.54 16.13 0.05
CA PRO A 95 26.55 15.35 1.29
C PRO A 95 25.44 14.31 1.40
N LEU A 96 24.37 14.43 0.59
CA LEU A 96 23.24 13.51 0.56
C LEU A 96 23.37 12.44 -0.55
N LEU A 97 24.44 12.46 -1.35
CA LEU A 97 24.71 11.57 -2.48
C LEU A 97 25.89 10.64 -2.19
#